data_AF-A0A8S3IRG0-F1
#
_entry.id   AF-A0A8S3IRG0-F1
#
_cell.length_a   1.000
_cell.length_b   1.000
_cell.length_c   1.000
_cell.angle_alpha   90.00
_cell.angle_beta   90.00
_cell.angle_gamma   90.00
#
_symmetry.space_group_name_H-M   'P 1'
#
loop_
_entity.id
_entity.type
_entity.pdbx_description
1 polymer ?
#
loop_
_entity_poly.entity_id
_entity_poly.type
_entity_poly.pdbx_seq_one_letter_code
_entity_poly.pdbx_strand_id
1 'polypeptide(L)'
;TKEALDLVKKTSEQIPKSFYSNPRLLTSLLDALMKCGDVARAESLFHSSKQKILPMYGAMMKGINHLNIYDKVELVVPTIHFVLSIFALSDMVIVLPQYDFMKRIPK
;
A
#
# COMPACT_ATOMS: atom_id res chain seq x y z
N THR A 1 -4.36 23.97 -11.56
CA THR A 1 -3.54 23.32 -10.52
C THR A 1 -3.62 23.95 -9.13
N LYS A 2 -4.11 25.18 -8.94
CA LYS A 2 -4.44 25.73 -7.60
C LYS A 2 -5.88 25.41 -7.15
N GLU A 3 -6.84 25.41 -8.07
CA GLU A 3 -8.25 25.12 -7.77
C GLU A 3 -8.51 23.69 -7.29
N ALA A 4 -7.84 22.70 -7.88
CA ALA A 4 -7.95 21.31 -7.45
C ALA A 4 -7.43 21.12 -6.01
N LEU A 5 -6.37 21.86 -5.64
CA LEU A 5 -5.80 21.82 -4.30
C LEU A 5 -6.74 22.47 -3.28
N ASP A 6 -7.38 23.58 -3.67
CA ASP A 6 -8.34 24.30 -2.83
C ASP A 6 -9.63 23.51 -2.64
N LEU A 7 -10.09 22.82 -3.70
CA LEU A 7 -11.25 21.94 -3.66
C LEU A 7 -10.98 20.71 -2.78
N VAL A 8 -9.80 20.09 -2.90
CA VAL A 8 -9.41 18.96 -2.03
C VAL A 8 -9.25 19.40 -0.58
N LYS A 9 -8.68 20.58 -0.30
CA LYS A 9 -8.59 21.13 1.06
C LYS A 9 -9.97 21.36 1.67
N LYS A 10 -10.85 22.07 0.95
CA LYS A 10 -12.21 22.38 1.39
C LYS A 10 -13.04 21.12 1.62
N THR A 11 -12.86 20.11 0.75
CA THR A 11 -13.52 18.82 0.92
C THR A 11 -12.96 18.10 2.15
N SER A 12 -11.64 18.08 2.35
CA SER A 12 -11.01 17.39 3.49
C SER A 12 -11.39 17.96 4.87
N GLU A 13 -11.72 19.25 4.95
CA GLU A 13 -12.25 19.88 6.17
C GLU A 13 -13.71 19.51 6.43
N GLN A 14 -14.45 19.16 5.37
CA GLN A 14 -15.85 18.73 5.45
C GLN A 14 -16.01 17.21 5.58
N ILE A 15 -14.93 16.42 5.52
CA ILE A 15 -15.03 14.96 5.62
C ILE A 15 -15.38 14.58 7.07
N PRO A 16 -16.59 14.06 7.33
CA PRO A 16 -17.00 13.67 8.67
C PRO A 16 -16.15 12.51 9.16
N LYS A 17 -15.96 12.40 10.48
CA LYS A 17 -15.19 11.30 11.11
C LYS A 17 -15.69 9.89 10.70
N SER A 18 -16.94 9.77 10.23
CA SER A 18 -17.53 8.55 9.68
C SER A 18 -16.88 8.08 8.37
N PHE A 19 -16.27 8.96 7.59
CA PHE A 19 -15.61 8.62 6.32
C PHE A 19 -14.33 7.82 6.52
N TYR A 20 -13.65 8.04 7.65
CA TYR A 20 -12.44 7.31 8.05
C TYR A 20 -12.72 5.84 8.39
N SER A 21 -13.99 5.44 8.48
CA SER A 21 -14.42 4.07 8.75
C SER A 21 -14.48 3.21 7.49
N ASN A 22 -14.56 3.82 6.29
CA ASN A 22 -14.61 3.06 5.03
C ASN A 22 -13.21 3.05 4.36
N PRO A 23 -12.52 1.90 4.35
CA PRO A 23 -11.15 1.83 3.84
C PRO A 23 -11.06 2.08 2.32
N ARG A 24 -12.16 1.89 1.58
CA ARG A 24 -12.23 2.16 0.14
C ARG A 24 -12.27 3.67 -0.15
N LEU A 25 -13.06 4.42 0.61
CA LEU A 25 -13.11 5.88 0.54
C LEU A 25 -11.78 6.51 0.98
N LEU A 26 -11.19 5.95 2.05
CA LEU A 26 -9.88 6.36 2.56
C LEU A 26 -8.78 6.14 1.50
N THR A 27 -8.84 5.03 0.76
CA THR A 27 -7.95 4.76 -0.38
C THR A 27 -8.10 5.80 -1.49
N SER A 28 -9.34 6.13 -1.90
CA SER A 28 -9.55 7.13 -2.95
C SER A 28 -9.08 8.52 -2.54
N LEU A 29 -9.23 8.87 -1.26
CA LEU A 29 -8.74 10.15 -0.73
C LEU A 29 -7.21 10.18 -0.70
N LEU A 30 -6.57 9.08 -0.30
CA LEU A 30 -5.12 8.88 -0.38
C LEU A 30 -4.58 9.10 -1.79
N ASP A 31 -5.17 8.44 -2.80
CA ASP A 31 -4.76 8.57 -4.20
C ASP A 31 -4.91 10.02 -4.71
N ALA A 32 -6.00 10.70 -4.33
CA ALA A 32 -6.21 12.11 -4.67
C ALA A 32 -5.19 13.04 -3.99
N LEU A 33 -4.94 12.88 -2.68
CA LEU A 33 -3.98 13.68 -1.93
C LEU A 33 -2.56 13.53 -2.50
N MET A 34 -2.15 12.30 -2.81
CA MET A 34 -0.85 12.03 -3.41
C MET A 34 -0.73 12.64 -4.82
N LYS A 35 -1.75 12.53 -5.67
CA LYS A 35 -1.76 13.18 -7.00
C LYS A 35 -1.69 14.70 -6.91
N CYS A 36 -2.32 15.28 -5.89
CA CYS A 36 -2.29 16.71 -5.61
C CYS A 36 -0.99 17.19 -4.94
N GLY A 37 -0.09 16.28 -4.56
CA GLY A 37 1.17 16.62 -3.89
C GLY A 37 1.06 16.88 -2.39
N ASP A 38 -0.11 16.66 -1.77
CA ASP A 38 -0.29 16.79 -0.32
C ASP A 38 0.07 15.49 0.40
N VAL A 39 1.37 15.19 0.37
CA VAL A 39 1.96 13.97 0.94
C VAL A 39 1.78 13.90 2.45
N ALA A 40 1.91 15.03 3.14
CA ALA A 40 1.81 15.09 4.60
C ALA A 40 0.43 14.67 5.10
N ARG A 41 -0.65 15.13 4.44
CA ARG A 41 -2.01 14.68 4.76
C ARG A 41 -2.23 13.23 4.37
N ALA A 42 -1.73 12.80 3.22
CA ALA A 42 -1.82 11.40 2.78
C ALA A 42 -1.21 10.45 3.83
N GLU A 43 -0.02 10.77 4.34
CA GLU A 43 0.64 9.99 5.38
C GLU A 43 -0.12 9.98 6.70
N SER A 44 -0.63 11.12 7.15
CA SER A 44 -1.44 11.19 8.38
C SER A 44 -2.71 10.34 8.25
N LEU A 45 -3.36 10.37 7.08
CA LEU A 45 -4.53 9.54 6.78
C LEU A 45 -4.18 8.04 6.79
N PHE A 46 -3.05 7.69 6.20
CA PHE A 46 -2.57 6.32 6.14
C PHE A 46 -2.27 5.77 7.54
N HIS A 47 -1.60 6.56 8.39
CA HIS A 47 -1.28 6.16 9.77
C HIS A 47 -2.52 6.09 10.66
N SER A 48 -3.44 7.06 10.54
CA SER A 48 -4.67 7.10 11.34
C SER A 48 -5.66 5.98 10.98
N SER A 49 -5.53 5.37 9.80
CA SER A 49 -6.33 4.21 9.44
C SER A 49 -5.97 2.98 10.28
N LYS A 50 -6.98 2.46 11.01
CA LYS A 50 -6.91 1.22 11.79
C LYS A 50 -6.80 -0.02 10.90
N GLN A 51 -7.39 0.01 9.70
CA GLN A 51 -7.38 -1.10 8.75
C GLN A 51 -6.73 -0.66 7.44
N LYS A 52 -5.45 -0.99 7.29
CA LYS A 52 -4.69 -0.72 6.06
C LYS A 52 -4.91 -1.87 5.09
N ILE A 53 -5.64 -1.60 4.01
CA ILE A 53 -5.93 -2.58 2.94
C ILE A 53 -4.94 -2.44 1.79
N LEU A 54 -4.72 -3.53 1.02
CA LEU A 54 -3.79 -3.56 -0.12
C LEU A 54 -3.93 -2.36 -1.09
N PRO A 55 -5.16 -1.93 -1.48
CA PRO A 55 -5.33 -0.73 -2.30
C PRO A 55 -4.72 0.56 -1.73
N MET A 56 -4.68 0.74 -0.40
CA MET A 56 -4.09 1.93 0.23
C MET A 56 -2.56 1.97 0.03
N TYR A 57 -1.89 0.82 0.18
CA TYR A 57 -0.46 0.71 -0.09
C TYR A 57 -0.16 0.98 -1.57
N GLY A 58 -1.00 0.47 -2.47
CA GLY A 58 -0.91 0.74 -3.91
C GLY A 58 -1.04 2.22 -4.25
N ALA A 59 -2.00 2.93 -3.63
CA ALA A 59 -2.17 4.37 -3.79
C ALA A 59 -0.94 5.16 -3.31
N MET A 60 -0.38 4.80 -2.15
CA MET A 60 0.85 5.42 -1.62
C MET A 60 2.05 5.19 -2.54
N MET A 61 2.29 3.95 -2.98
CA MET A 61 3.39 3.64 -3.91
C MET A 61 3.28 4.40 -5.24
N LYS A 62 2.07 4.44 -5.81
CA LYS A 62 1.81 5.18 -7.05
C LYS A 62 2.08 6.67 -6.87
N GLY A 63 1.64 7.23 -5.75
CA GLY A 63 1.91 8.61 -5.38
C GLY A 63 3.39 8.93 -5.18
N ILE A 64 4.11 8.06 -4.47
CA ILE A 64 5.55 8.20 -4.21
C ILE A 64 6.33 8.22 -5.52
N ASN A 65 5.99 7.31 -6.45
CA ASN A 65 6.61 7.27 -7.76
C ASN A 65 6.26 8.52 -8.60
N HIS A 66 5.01 8.98 -8.55
CA HIS A 66 4.57 10.17 -9.28
C HIS A 66 5.25 11.46 -8.81
N LEU A 67 5.55 11.57 -7.51
CA LEU A 67 6.19 12.74 -6.91
C LEU A 67 7.72 12.60 -6.76
N ASN A 68 8.29 11.44 -7.14
CA ASN A 68 9.72 11.15 -7.05
C ASN A 68 10.30 11.26 -5.62
N ILE A 69 9.50 10.89 -4.61
CA ILE A 69 9.80 11.05 -3.16
C ILE A 69 10.21 9.72 -2.50
N TYR A 70 11.30 9.13 -2.98
CA TYR A 70 11.70 7.77 -2.61
C TYR A 70 12.06 7.56 -1.13
N ASP A 71 12.35 8.63 -0.38
CA ASP A 71 12.61 8.57 1.06
C ASP A 71 11.42 8.02 1.86
N LYS A 72 10.21 8.13 1.31
CA LYS A 72 8.97 7.66 1.95
C LYS A 72 8.58 6.23 1.56
N VAL A 73 9.40 5.54 0.76
CA VAL A 73 9.14 4.14 0.35
C VAL A 73 9.17 3.20 1.55
N GLU A 74 9.99 3.50 2.57
CA GLU A 74 10.09 2.69 3.80
C GLU A 74 8.74 2.52 4.52
N LEU A 75 7.80 3.45 4.34
CA LEU A 75 6.44 3.36 4.86
C LEU A 75 5.62 2.19 4.28
N VAL A 76 5.96 1.74 3.06
CA VAL A 76 5.25 0.69 2.30
C VAL A 76 6.09 -0.59 2.11
N VAL A 77 7.39 -0.56 2.44
CA VAL A 77 8.32 -1.71 2.43
C VAL A 77 7.84 -2.92 3.26
N PRO A 78 7.24 -2.78 4.46
CA PRO A 78 6.84 -3.94 5.27
C PRO A 78 5.87 -4.88 4.57
N THR A 79 4.99 -4.33 3.72
CA THR A 79 4.04 -5.10 2.93
C THR A 79 4.71 -5.83 1.77
N ILE A 80 5.67 -5.19 1.10
CA ILE A 80 6.44 -5.82 0.02
C ILE A 80 7.27 -6.98 0.59
N HIS A 81 7.93 -6.78 1.73
CA HIS A 81 8.70 -7.82 2.40
C HIS A 81 7.82 -8.99 2.87
N PHE A 82 6.64 -8.71 3.44
CA PHE A 82 5.69 -9.76 3.83
C PHE A 82 5.20 -10.57 2.63
N VAL A 83 4.85 -9.92 1.51
CA VAL A 83 4.41 -10.61 0.28
C VAL A 83 5.55 -11.43 -0.32
N LEU A 84 6.76 -10.88 -0.43
CA LEU A 84 7.94 -11.62 -0.91
C LEU A 84 8.27 -12.83 -0.03
N SER A 85 8.14 -12.70 1.29
CA SER A 85 8.35 -13.82 2.22
C SER A 85 7.31 -14.93 2.03
N ILE A 86 6.04 -14.58 1.78
CA ILE A 86 4.99 -15.56 1.46
C ILE A 86 5.28 -16.26 0.14
N PHE A 87 5.67 -15.52 -0.90
CA PHE A 87 6.03 -16.10 -2.20
C PHE A 87 7.24 -17.04 -2.10
N ALA A 88 8.28 -16.65 -1.35
CA ALA A 88 9.44 -17.49 -1.10
C ALA A 88 9.09 -18.79 -0.37
N LEU A 89 8.12 -18.76 0.55
CA LEU A 89 7.62 -19.95 1.23
C LEU A 89 6.81 -20.85 0.29
N SER A 90 5.98 -20.30 -0.62
CA SER A 90 5.26 -21.11 -1.60
C SER A 90 6.19 -21.83 -2.57
N ASP A 91 7.26 -21.18 -3.01
CA ASP A 91 8.27 -21.81 -3.86
C ASP A 91 9.02 -22.90 -3.09
N MET A 92 9.30 -22.70 -1.80
CA MET A 92 9.91 -23.74 -0.95
C MET A 92 9.00 -24.97 -0.74
N VAL A 93 7.69 -24.76 -0.53
CA VAL A 93 6.70 -25.83 -0.35
C VAL A 93 6.53 -26.67 -1.62
N ILE A 94 6.65 -26.06 -2.79
CA ILE A 94 6.55 -26.76 -4.08
C ILE A 94 7.82 -27.60 -4.39
N VAL A 95 8.98 -27.24 -3.84
CA VAL A 95 10.25 -27.97 -4.06
C VAL A 95 10.42 -29.18 -3.12
N LEU A 96 9.76 -29.21 -1.96
CA LEU A 96 9.80 -30.35 -1.02
C LEU A 96 9.33 -31.70 -1.63
N PRO A 97 8.24 -31.79 -2.42
CA PRO A 97 7.81 -33.08 -2.99
C PRO A 97 8.74 -33.62 -4.10
N GLN A 98 9.64 -32.82 -4.69
CA GLN A 98 10.55 -33.31 -5.73
C GLN A 98 11.86 -33.90 -5.17
N TYR A 99 12.34 -33.43 -4.02
CA TYR A 99 13.59 -33.93 -3.44
C TYR A 99 13.43 -35.35 -2.86
N ASP A 100 12.27 -35.69 -2.31
CA ASP A 100 12.00 -37.01 -1.73
C ASP A 100 11.79 -38.10 -2.81
N PHE A 101 11.42 -37.71 -4.03
CA PHE A 101 11.29 -38.63 -5.17
C PHE A 101 12.65 -39.06 -5.75
N MET A 102 13.67 -38.20 -5.71
CA MET A 102 15.01 -38.53 -6.24
C MET A 102 15.85 -39.45 -5.34
N LYS A 103 15.49 -39.65 -4.07
CA LYS A 103 16.19 -40.60 -3.18
C LYS A 103 15.63 -42.02 -3.19
N ARG A 104 14.52 -42.29 -3.92
CA ARG A 104 13.80 -43.57 -3.89
C ARG A 104 13.96 -44.44 -5.13
N ILE A 105 14.88 -44.11 -6.04
CA ILE A 105 15.23 -44.97 -7.18
C ILE A 105 16.33 -45.94 -6.73
N PRO A 106 16.03 -47.22 -6.48
CA PRO A 106 17.08 -48.22 -6.27
C PRO A 106 17.88 -48.40 -7.58
N LYS A 107 19.21 -48.49 -7.43
CA LYS A 107 20.17 -48.74 -8.52
C LYS A 107 19.95 -50.10 -9.18
#